data_AF-Q4RRS7-F1
#
_entry.id   AF-Q4RRS7-F1
#
_cell.length_a   1.000
_cell.length_b   1.000
_cell.length_c   1.000
_cell.angle_alpha   90.00
_cell.angle_beta   90.00
_cell.angle_gamma   90.00
#
_symmetry.space_group_name_H-M   'P 1'
#
loop_
_entity.id
_entity.type
_entity.pdbx_description
1 polymer ?
#
loop_
_entity_poly.entity_id
_entity_poly.type
_entity_poly.pdbx_seq_one_letter_code
_entity_poly.pdbx_strand_id
1 'polypeptide(L)'
;MSFFSFGQSAEIDVILNDAETRKKAEHKTEDGKKDKYFLFYDGETVSGKVNVTLKNPGKRLEHQGIKIEFVGQIELYYDRGNHHEFVSLVKDLARPGEITQSQTFDFEFTHVEKPYESYTGQNVKLRYFLRATVIRRLNDISKELDIVVHTLSTYPELNSSIKMEVGIEDCLHIEFEYNKSKYHLKDVIVGKIYFLLVRIKIKHMEIDIIKRETTGTGPSVYHENDTIAKYEIMDGAPVRGKARACTVGPLAPEAPLLNRLRLFIAGESIPIRLFLAGYDLTPTMRDINKKFSVRYYLNLVLIDEEERRYFKQQEITLWRKGDVVRKSMSHQAVVASQRFEGSAA
;
A
#
# COMPACT_ATOMS: atom_id res chain seq x y z
N MET A 1 42.46 -17.49 -29.97
CA MET A 1 41.53 -18.12 -29.02
C MET A 1 40.30 -17.22 -28.92
N SER A 2 39.30 -17.45 -29.80
CA SER A 2 38.05 -16.68 -29.79
C SER A 2 37.21 -17.08 -28.59
N PHE A 3 36.91 -16.10 -27.73
CA PHE A 3 35.91 -16.21 -26.68
C PHE A 3 34.54 -16.44 -27.33
N PHE A 4 34.00 -17.65 -27.18
CA PHE A 4 32.63 -18.01 -27.56
C PHE A 4 31.66 -17.20 -26.71
N SER A 5 31.15 -16.10 -27.29
CA SER A 5 29.97 -15.40 -26.79
C SER A 5 28.73 -16.24 -27.13
N PHE A 6 28.36 -17.17 -26.26
CA PHE A 6 27.07 -17.84 -26.29
C PHE A 6 25.98 -16.86 -25.84
N GLY A 7 25.60 -15.94 -26.72
CA GLY A 7 24.42 -15.09 -26.52
C GLY A 7 23.14 -15.93 -26.46
N GLN A 8 22.12 -15.46 -25.73
CA GLN A 8 20.79 -16.06 -25.72
C GLN A 8 20.29 -16.29 -27.15
N SER A 9 19.82 -17.50 -27.46
CA SER A 9 19.37 -17.89 -28.80
C SER A 9 18.03 -17.28 -29.20
N ALA A 10 17.23 -16.86 -28.22
CA ALA A 10 15.94 -16.23 -28.42
C ALA A 10 15.67 -15.20 -27.32
N GLU A 11 14.74 -14.30 -27.61
CA GLU A 11 14.20 -13.29 -26.72
C GLU A 11 12.70 -13.56 -26.50
N ILE A 12 12.23 -13.36 -25.27
CA ILE A 12 10.84 -13.59 -24.89
C ILE A 12 10.26 -12.27 -24.44
N ASP A 13 9.12 -11.90 -25.02
CA ASP A 13 8.31 -10.76 -24.60
C ASP A 13 6.90 -11.20 -24.24
N VAL A 14 6.40 -10.69 -23.12
CA VAL A 14 5.03 -10.93 -22.65
C VAL A 14 4.25 -9.64 -22.83
N ILE A 15 3.21 -9.67 -23.65
CA ILE A 15 2.39 -8.49 -23.98
C ILE A 15 0.95 -8.77 -23.55
N LEU A 16 0.37 -7.90 -22.72
CA LEU A 16 -1.05 -8.00 -22.34
C LEU A 16 -1.94 -7.48 -23.48
N ASN A 17 -3.12 -8.09 -23.67
CA ASN A 17 -4.05 -7.67 -24.73
C ASN A 17 -4.48 -6.20 -24.59
N ASP A 18 -4.64 -5.71 -23.36
CA ASP A 18 -5.09 -4.35 -23.07
C ASP A 18 -3.93 -3.42 -22.63
N ALA A 19 -2.70 -3.68 -23.07
CA ALA A 19 -1.51 -2.96 -22.58
C ALA A 19 -1.58 -1.42 -22.76
N GLU A 20 -2.30 -0.92 -23.76
CA GLU A 20 -2.43 0.52 -24.02
C GLU A 20 -3.55 1.18 -23.21
N THR A 21 -4.64 0.45 -22.93
CA THR A 21 -5.84 0.99 -22.28
C THR A 21 -5.89 0.70 -20.78
N ARG A 22 -5.18 -0.33 -20.32
CA ARG A 22 -5.19 -0.77 -18.91
C ARG A 22 -4.51 0.27 -18.02
N LYS A 23 -5.14 0.52 -16.86
CA LYS A 23 -4.61 1.42 -15.83
C LYS A 23 -3.24 0.92 -15.37
N LYS A 24 -2.34 1.86 -15.11
CA LYS A 24 -1.05 1.60 -14.45
C LYS A 24 -1.04 2.22 -13.06
N ALA A 25 -0.44 1.53 -12.11
CA ALA A 25 -0.22 2.01 -10.75
C ALA A 25 1.27 2.25 -10.52
N GLU A 26 1.59 3.29 -9.77
CA GLU A 26 2.95 3.50 -9.26
C GLU A 26 3.17 2.58 -8.06
N HIS A 27 4.28 1.85 -8.07
CA HIS A 27 4.67 0.94 -7.00
C HIS A 27 6.14 1.11 -6.68
N LYS A 28 6.47 1.07 -5.38
CA LYS A 28 7.84 1.20 -4.90
C LYS A 28 8.57 -0.13 -5.06
N THR A 29 9.71 -0.11 -5.74
CA THR A 29 10.60 -1.26 -5.88
C THR A 29 11.54 -1.38 -4.68
N GLU A 30 12.24 -2.51 -4.58
CA GLU A 30 13.20 -2.77 -3.50
C GLU A 30 14.31 -1.73 -3.42
N ASP A 31 14.73 -1.19 -4.58
CA ASP A 31 15.73 -0.13 -4.69
C ASP A 31 15.22 1.25 -4.23
N GLY A 32 13.96 1.33 -3.81
CA GLY A 32 13.30 2.55 -3.40
C GLY A 32 12.81 3.44 -4.53
N LYS A 33 12.99 3.03 -5.80
CA LYS A 33 12.46 3.74 -6.97
C LYS A 33 10.96 3.48 -7.13
N LYS A 34 10.25 4.41 -7.79
CA LYS A 34 8.84 4.28 -8.12
C LYS A 34 8.69 4.01 -9.60
N ASP A 35 8.20 2.82 -9.94
CA ASP A 35 7.96 2.39 -11.31
C ASP A 35 6.47 2.16 -11.55
N LYS A 36 6.05 2.14 -12.82
CA LYS A 36 4.65 1.99 -13.23
C LYS A 36 4.39 0.59 -13.76
N TYR A 37 3.46 -0.11 -13.12
CA TYR A 37 3.07 -1.47 -13.46
C TYR A 37 1.60 -1.54 -13.86
N PHE A 38 1.22 -2.58 -14.60
CA PHE A 38 -0.19 -2.84 -14.91
C PHE A 38 -0.97 -3.14 -13.63
N LEU A 39 -2.10 -2.46 -13.46
CA LEU A 39 -2.96 -2.61 -12.29
C LEU A 39 -4.04 -3.67 -12.58
N PHE A 40 -4.19 -4.60 -11.65
CA PHE A 40 -5.24 -5.61 -11.64
C PHE A 40 -6.00 -5.61 -10.31
N TYR A 41 -7.21 -6.14 -10.36
CA TYR A 41 -8.02 -6.44 -9.18
C TYR A 41 -8.32 -7.93 -9.07
N ASP A 42 -8.84 -8.33 -7.92
CA ASP A 42 -9.24 -9.71 -7.67
C ASP A 42 -10.33 -10.18 -8.66
N GLY A 43 -10.25 -11.45 -9.08
CA GLY A 43 -11.14 -12.06 -10.07
C GLY A 43 -10.91 -11.64 -11.53
N GLU A 44 -10.15 -10.58 -11.81
CA GLU A 44 -9.92 -10.14 -13.20
C GLU A 44 -9.15 -11.16 -14.04
N THR A 45 -9.58 -11.34 -15.28
CA THR A 45 -8.89 -12.15 -16.30
C THR A 45 -7.54 -11.54 -16.67
N VAL A 46 -6.52 -12.40 -16.79
CA VAL A 46 -5.18 -12.03 -17.25
C VAL A 46 -4.93 -12.71 -18.59
N SER A 47 -4.94 -11.93 -19.66
CA SER A 47 -4.79 -12.43 -21.03
C SER A 47 -3.78 -11.62 -21.84
N GLY A 48 -3.10 -12.29 -22.76
CA GLY A 48 -2.06 -11.67 -23.55
C GLY A 48 -1.43 -12.63 -24.56
N LYS A 49 -0.24 -12.27 -25.01
CA LYS A 49 0.57 -13.02 -25.96
C LYS A 49 2.00 -13.15 -25.46
N VAL A 50 2.59 -14.30 -25.69
CA VAL A 50 4.03 -14.55 -25.51
C VAL A 50 4.67 -14.58 -26.89
N ASN A 51 5.54 -13.60 -27.15
CA ASN A 51 6.34 -13.52 -28.36
C ASN A 51 7.70 -14.16 -28.11
N VAL A 52 8.08 -15.11 -28.96
CA VAL A 52 9.41 -15.73 -28.94
C VAL A 52 10.14 -15.34 -30.22
N THR A 53 11.12 -14.45 -30.09
CA THR A 53 11.89 -13.89 -31.20
C THR A 53 13.26 -14.56 -31.29
N LEU A 54 13.57 -15.18 -32.43
CA LEU A 54 14.90 -15.77 -32.66
C LEU A 54 15.91 -14.65 -32.95
N LYS A 55 17.02 -14.59 -32.20
CA LYS A 55 18.06 -13.56 -32.43
C LYS A 55 18.87 -13.81 -33.69
N ASN A 56 19.01 -15.08 -34.09
CA ASN A 56 19.75 -15.48 -35.28
C ASN A 56 18.79 -16.13 -36.29
N PRO A 57 18.37 -15.40 -37.34
CA PRO A 57 17.54 -15.95 -38.40
C PRO A 57 18.19 -17.20 -39.02
N GLY A 58 17.43 -18.29 -39.14
CA GLY A 58 17.90 -19.56 -39.71
C GLY A 58 18.52 -20.55 -38.71
N LYS A 59 18.79 -20.14 -37.47
CA LYS A 59 19.20 -21.08 -36.40
C LYS A 59 17.96 -21.60 -35.66
N ARG A 60 17.80 -22.92 -35.64
CA ARG A 60 16.68 -23.58 -34.95
C ARG A 60 16.86 -23.52 -33.43
N LEU A 61 15.77 -23.38 -32.71
CA LEU A 61 15.72 -23.46 -31.25
C LEU A 61 14.96 -24.72 -30.83
N GLU A 62 15.70 -25.73 -30.38
CA GLU A 62 15.12 -26.91 -29.72
C GLU A 62 14.66 -26.55 -28.30
N HIS A 63 13.44 -26.97 -27.95
CA HIS A 63 12.84 -26.78 -26.63
C HIS A 63 12.04 -28.02 -26.19
N GLN A 64 11.95 -28.23 -24.88
CA GLN A 64 11.17 -29.30 -24.25
C GLN A 64 9.75 -28.84 -23.85
N GLY A 65 9.39 -27.61 -24.18
CA GLY A 65 8.07 -27.07 -23.94
C GLY A 65 8.14 -25.55 -23.79
N ILE A 66 7.02 -24.90 -24.00
CA ILE A 66 6.87 -23.47 -23.74
C ILE A 66 5.65 -23.33 -22.85
N LYS A 67 5.80 -22.63 -21.74
CA LYS A 67 4.73 -22.38 -20.78
C LYS A 67 4.68 -20.92 -20.36
N ILE A 68 3.51 -20.50 -19.90
CA ILE A 68 3.29 -19.23 -19.21
C ILE A 68 2.67 -19.54 -17.86
N GLU A 69 3.17 -18.86 -16.83
CA GLU A 69 2.72 -19.03 -15.46
C GLU A 69 2.22 -17.71 -14.92
N PHE A 70 1.11 -17.71 -14.19
CA PHE A 70 0.70 -16.62 -13.33
C PHE A 70 1.00 -17.00 -11.89
N VAL A 71 1.87 -16.24 -11.24
CA VAL A 71 2.35 -16.53 -9.89
C VAL A 71 2.09 -15.33 -8.99
N GLY A 72 1.54 -15.60 -7.81
CA GLY A 72 1.50 -14.67 -6.68
C GLY A 72 2.23 -15.31 -5.51
N GLN A 73 3.26 -14.64 -5.02
CA GLN A 73 4.14 -15.18 -4.00
C GLN A 73 4.54 -14.15 -2.95
N ILE A 74 4.89 -14.66 -1.78
CA ILE A 74 5.49 -13.90 -0.68
C ILE A 74 6.96 -14.31 -0.57
N GLU A 75 7.83 -13.31 -0.66
CA GLU A 75 9.28 -13.42 -0.49
C GLU A 75 9.65 -12.83 0.87
N LEU A 76 10.28 -13.65 1.71
CA LEU A 76 10.74 -13.24 3.04
C LEU A 76 12.25 -13.04 2.98
N TYR A 77 12.76 -11.86 3.33
CA TYR A 77 14.18 -11.57 3.12
C TYR A 77 15.12 -12.28 4.09
N TYR A 78 14.61 -12.81 5.20
CA TYR A 78 15.39 -13.67 6.08
C TYR A 78 15.51 -15.11 5.55
N ASP A 79 14.66 -15.51 4.60
CA ASP A 79 14.63 -16.83 3.97
C ASP A 79 14.50 -16.70 2.44
N ARG A 80 15.43 -15.96 1.82
CA ARG A 80 15.37 -15.59 0.40
C ARG A 80 15.31 -16.78 -0.56
N GLY A 81 15.72 -17.97 -0.13
CA GLY A 81 15.68 -19.19 -0.94
C GLY A 81 14.30 -19.85 -0.99
N ASN A 82 13.36 -19.40 -0.17
CA ASN A 82 12.07 -20.06 0.02
C ASN A 82 10.93 -19.11 -0.35
N HIS A 83 10.45 -19.23 -1.58
CA HIS A 83 9.30 -18.47 -2.05
C HIS A 83 8.00 -19.16 -1.62
N HIS A 84 7.09 -18.38 -1.04
CA HIS A 84 5.78 -18.88 -0.65
C HIS A 84 4.74 -18.49 -1.70
N GLU A 85 4.57 -19.33 -2.70
CA GLU A 85 3.50 -19.21 -3.69
C GLU A 85 2.14 -19.48 -3.02
N PHE A 86 1.21 -18.54 -3.18
CA PHE A 86 -0.18 -18.69 -2.71
C PHE A 86 -1.17 -18.77 -3.88
N VAL A 87 -0.75 -18.39 -5.09
CA VAL A 87 -1.46 -18.65 -6.35
C VAL A 87 -0.43 -19.00 -7.43
N SER A 88 -0.68 -20.08 -8.15
CA SER A 88 0.21 -20.57 -9.20
C SER A 88 -0.64 -21.24 -10.29
N LEU A 89 -0.76 -20.59 -11.44
CA LEU A 89 -1.51 -21.08 -12.60
C LEU A 89 -0.55 -21.29 -13.75
N VAL A 90 -0.62 -22.45 -14.41
CA VAL A 90 0.28 -22.80 -15.51
C VAL A 90 -0.54 -23.08 -16.77
N LYS A 91 -0.08 -22.56 -17.91
CA LYS A 91 -0.63 -22.88 -19.23
C LYS A 91 0.50 -23.25 -20.18
N ASP A 92 0.44 -24.47 -20.69
CA ASP A 92 1.36 -24.94 -21.73
C ASP A 92 0.97 -24.33 -23.08
N LEU A 93 1.91 -23.63 -23.70
CA LEU A 93 1.75 -22.91 -24.97
C LEU A 93 2.23 -23.75 -26.16
N ALA A 94 3.26 -24.58 -25.95
CA ALA A 94 3.77 -25.49 -26.97
C ALA A 94 4.35 -26.76 -26.35
N ARG A 95 4.12 -27.89 -27.02
CA ARG A 95 4.75 -29.20 -26.72
C ARG A 95 6.25 -29.18 -27.06
N PRO A 96 7.05 -30.15 -26.58
CA PRO A 96 8.44 -30.31 -27.02
C PRO A 96 8.57 -30.26 -28.55
N GLY A 97 9.54 -29.50 -29.05
CA GLY A 97 9.70 -29.27 -30.49
C GLY A 97 10.85 -28.34 -30.86
N GLU A 98 10.81 -27.86 -32.11
CA GLU A 98 11.77 -26.92 -32.68
C GLU A 98 11.06 -25.65 -33.15
N ILE A 99 11.61 -24.48 -32.80
CA ILE A 99 11.23 -23.19 -33.38
C ILE A 99 12.22 -22.84 -34.49
N THR A 100 11.73 -22.76 -35.73
CA THR A 100 12.51 -22.36 -36.91
C THR A 100 12.34 -20.88 -37.27
N GLN A 101 11.23 -20.27 -36.88
CA GLN A 101 10.89 -18.86 -37.10
C GLN A 101 10.28 -18.27 -35.83
N SER A 102 10.39 -16.95 -35.65
CA SER A 102 9.75 -16.24 -34.54
C SER A 102 8.25 -16.52 -34.51
N GLN A 103 7.70 -16.79 -33.33
CA GLN A 103 6.32 -17.22 -33.13
C GLN A 103 5.68 -16.51 -31.94
N THR A 104 4.36 -16.42 -32.00
CA THR A 104 3.53 -15.79 -30.96
C THR A 104 2.51 -16.80 -30.46
N PHE A 105 2.35 -16.87 -29.14
CA PHE A 105 1.42 -17.78 -28.48
C PHE A 105 0.44 -16.99 -27.61
N ASP A 106 -0.86 -17.20 -27.83
CA ASP A 106 -1.90 -16.54 -27.04
C ASP A 106 -2.13 -17.27 -25.71
N PHE A 107 -2.38 -16.51 -24.64
CA PHE A 107 -2.73 -17.05 -23.34
C PHE A 107 -3.88 -16.28 -22.70
N GLU A 108 -4.58 -16.99 -21.81
CA GLU A 108 -5.69 -16.44 -21.05
C GLU A 108 -5.85 -17.25 -19.77
N PHE A 109 -5.89 -16.55 -18.65
CA PHE A 109 -6.25 -17.05 -17.33
C PHE A 109 -7.52 -16.30 -16.88
N THR A 110 -8.64 -17.00 -16.78
CA THR A 110 -9.92 -16.43 -16.35
C THR A 110 -10.11 -16.57 -14.84
N HIS A 111 -10.85 -15.66 -14.20
CA HIS A 111 -11.20 -15.75 -12.77
C HIS A 111 -9.97 -15.92 -11.85
N VAL A 112 -8.91 -15.16 -12.12
CA VAL A 112 -7.65 -15.30 -11.39
C VAL A 112 -7.80 -14.71 -10.00
N GLU A 113 -7.66 -15.55 -8.97
CA GLU A 113 -7.67 -15.13 -7.57
C GLU A 113 -6.42 -14.30 -7.23
N LYS A 114 -6.64 -13.11 -6.67
CA LYS A 114 -5.60 -12.17 -6.23
C LYS A 114 -6.00 -11.60 -4.87
N PRO A 115 -6.03 -12.45 -3.82
CA PRO A 115 -6.65 -12.10 -2.54
C PRO A 115 -5.93 -10.98 -1.77
N TYR A 116 -4.66 -10.70 -2.11
CA TYR A 116 -3.82 -9.77 -1.37
C TYR A 116 -3.30 -8.64 -2.25
N GLU A 117 -3.26 -7.42 -1.70
CA GLU A 117 -2.65 -6.26 -2.36
C GLU A 117 -1.12 -6.39 -2.41
N SER A 118 -0.52 -6.00 -3.54
CA SER A 118 0.93 -5.99 -3.75
C SER A 118 1.64 -5.12 -2.70
N TYR A 119 2.76 -5.60 -2.18
CA TYR A 119 3.49 -4.94 -1.09
C TYR A 119 5.00 -5.10 -1.26
N THR A 120 5.73 -4.01 -1.13
CA THR A 120 7.20 -4.03 -1.00
C THR A 120 7.55 -3.42 0.35
N GLY A 121 7.96 -4.27 1.29
CA GLY A 121 8.31 -3.92 2.65
C GLY A 121 9.80 -3.91 2.92
N GLN A 122 10.14 -3.85 4.21
CA GLN A 122 11.53 -3.87 4.66
C GLN A 122 12.08 -5.30 4.75
N ASN A 123 11.27 -6.25 5.21
CA ASN A 123 11.64 -7.66 5.41
C ASN A 123 10.80 -8.63 4.58
N VAL A 124 9.78 -8.14 3.86
CA VAL A 124 8.85 -8.96 3.07
C VAL A 124 8.44 -8.26 1.78
N LYS A 125 8.22 -9.06 0.72
CA LYS A 125 7.65 -8.62 -0.54
C LYS A 125 6.53 -9.57 -0.96
N LEU A 126 5.38 -9.01 -1.29
CA LEU A 126 4.26 -9.70 -1.90
C LEU A 126 4.10 -9.17 -3.32
N ARG A 127 4.35 -10.03 -4.32
CA ARG A 127 4.32 -9.66 -5.74
C ARG A 127 3.50 -10.66 -6.55
N TYR A 128 3.03 -10.19 -7.70
CA TYR A 128 2.39 -10.98 -8.73
C TYR A 128 3.13 -10.77 -10.04
N PHE A 129 3.35 -11.83 -10.80
CA PHE A 129 4.01 -11.74 -12.10
C PHE A 129 3.56 -12.84 -13.05
N LEU A 130 3.71 -12.54 -14.34
CA LEU A 130 3.63 -13.54 -15.40
C LEU A 130 5.04 -14.02 -15.73
N ARG A 131 5.27 -15.33 -15.74
CA ARG A 131 6.55 -15.94 -16.11
C ARG A 131 6.40 -16.79 -17.36
N ALA A 132 6.94 -16.31 -18.48
CA ALA A 132 7.05 -17.09 -19.70
C ALA A 132 8.36 -17.87 -19.68
N THR A 133 8.30 -19.18 -19.92
CA THR A 133 9.48 -20.06 -19.90
C THR A 133 9.53 -20.93 -21.14
N VAL A 134 10.64 -20.86 -21.87
CA VAL A 134 11.02 -21.82 -22.90
C VAL A 134 11.98 -22.82 -22.27
N ILE A 135 11.49 -24.04 -22.04
CA ILE A 135 12.22 -25.11 -21.35
C ILE A 135 13.24 -25.70 -22.33
N ARG A 136 14.51 -25.82 -21.93
CA ARG A 136 15.60 -26.32 -22.77
C ARG A 136 16.38 -27.39 -22.03
N ARG A 137 17.15 -28.18 -22.77
CA ARG A 137 17.96 -29.26 -22.20
C ARG A 137 19.03 -28.78 -21.20
N LEU A 138 19.58 -27.57 -21.40
CA LEU A 138 20.67 -27.05 -20.58
C LEU A 138 20.19 -25.92 -19.67
N ASN A 139 19.82 -24.78 -20.24
CA ASN A 139 19.38 -23.60 -19.52
C ASN A 139 18.09 -23.09 -20.13
N ASP A 140 17.05 -23.03 -19.30
CA ASP A 140 15.76 -22.44 -19.66
C ASP A 140 15.92 -20.94 -19.93
N ILE A 141 15.08 -20.44 -20.84
CA ILE A 141 14.97 -19.00 -21.09
C ILE A 141 13.66 -18.58 -20.46
N SER A 142 13.71 -17.68 -19.48
CA SER A 142 12.53 -17.15 -18.81
C SER A 142 12.47 -15.63 -18.86
N LYS A 143 11.25 -15.10 -18.95
CA LYS A 143 10.97 -13.67 -18.83
C LYS A 143 9.82 -13.47 -17.85
N GLU A 144 10.02 -12.57 -16.90
CA GLU A 144 8.99 -12.14 -15.96
C GLU A 144 8.42 -10.77 -16.36
N LEU A 145 7.11 -10.62 -16.17
CA LEU A 145 6.39 -9.36 -16.25
C LEU A 145 5.64 -9.15 -14.93
N ASP A 146 6.14 -8.23 -14.11
CA ASP A 146 5.48 -7.84 -12.86
C ASP A 146 4.19 -7.08 -13.10
N ILE A 147 3.20 -7.35 -12.25
CA ILE A 147 1.95 -6.62 -12.17
C ILE A 147 1.68 -6.19 -10.73
N VAL A 148 0.82 -5.19 -10.55
CA VAL A 148 0.41 -4.71 -9.24
C VAL A 148 -1.07 -5.02 -9.03
N VAL A 149 -1.38 -5.55 -7.86
CA VAL A 149 -2.75 -5.84 -7.42
C VAL A 149 -3.13 -4.85 -6.33
N HIS A 150 -4.31 -4.24 -6.45
CA HIS A 150 -4.91 -3.46 -5.36
C HIS A 150 -6.14 -4.17 -4.80
N THR A 151 -6.35 -4.06 -3.49
CA THR A 151 -7.55 -4.56 -2.83
C THR A 151 -8.41 -3.37 -2.43
N LEU A 152 -9.61 -3.29 -3.01
CA LEU A 152 -10.57 -2.24 -2.66
C LEU A 152 -11.38 -2.67 -1.44
N SER A 153 -11.72 -1.71 -0.59
CA SER A 153 -12.65 -1.93 0.52
C SER A 153 -13.64 -0.78 0.60
N THR A 154 -14.76 -1.04 1.27
CA THR A 154 -15.74 -0.02 1.61
C THR A 154 -16.13 -0.20 3.07
N TYR A 155 -15.98 0.86 3.86
CA TYR A 155 -16.46 0.88 5.23
C TYR A 155 -17.60 1.90 5.35
N PRO A 156 -18.65 1.61 6.14
CA PRO A 156 -19.63 2.63 6.51
C PRO A 156 -18.93 3.83 7.14
N GLU A 157 -19.32 5.04 6.76
CA GLU A 157 -18.81 6.28 7.37
C GLU A 157 -19.45 6.49 8.74
N LEU A 158 -19.10 5.62 9.69
CA LEU A 158 -19.49 5.75 11.09
C LEU A 158 -18.44 6.64 11.78
N ASN A 159 -18.85 7.85 12.12
CA ASN A 159 -18.06 8.75 12.94
C ASN A 159 -18.29 8.37 14.40
N SER A 160 -17.45 7.49 14.93
CA SER A 160 -17.31 7.26 16.37
C SER A 160 -16.04 7.95 16.81
N SER A 161 -16.14 9.02 17.61
CA SER A 161 -14.94 9.65 18.14
C SER A 161 -14.21 8.68 19.06
N ILE A 162 -12.90 8.62 18.90
CA ILE A 162 -12.02 7.75 19.68
C ILE A 162 -11.10 8.64 20.48
N LYS A 163 -10.95 8.31 21.76
CA LYS A 163 -10.14 9.05 22.72
C LYS A 163 -8.89 8.25 23.04
N MET A 164 -7.75 8.93 23.00
CA MET A 164 -6.46 8.41 23.43
C MET A 164 -5.90 9.35 24.50
N GLU A 165 -5.72 8.84 25.71
CA GLU A 165 -5.28 9.64 26.86
C GLU A 165 -3.84 9.33 27.29
N VAL A 166 -3.14 10.38 27.68
CA VAL A 166 -1.86 10.32 28.40
C VAL A 166 -2.09 11.01 29.75
N GLY A 167 -2.10 10.21 30.80
CA GLY A 167 -2.40 10.64 32.16
C GLY A 167 -1.31 10.23 33.15
N ILE A 168 -0.89 11.16 33.98
CA ILE A 168 -0.12 10.96 35.20
C ILE A 168 -0.96 11.56 36.31
N GLU A 169 -1.25 10.77 37.34
CA GLU A 169 -2.03 11.19 38.49
C GLU A 169 -1.51 12.52 39.05
N ASP A 170 -2.42 13.45 39.29
CA ASP A 170 -2.14 14.79 39.82
C ASP A 170 -1.15 15.69 39.05
N CYS A 171 -0.61 15.24 37.92
CA CYS A 171 0.48 15.95 37.23
C CYS A 171 0.13 16.35 35.79
N LEU A 172 -0.45 15.45 35.02
CA LEU A 172 -0.69 15.63 33.59
C LEU A 172 -1.89 14.82 33.15
N HIS A 173 -2.83 15.41 32.43
CA HIS A 173 -3.93 14.69 31.79
C HIS A 173 -4.25 15.37 30.47
N ILE A 174 -3.87 14.71 29.38
CA ILE A 174 -4.10 15.15 28.01
C ILE A 174 -4.89 14.08 27.27
N GLU A 175 -5.96 14.51 26.61
CA GLU A 175 -6.82 13.65 25.80
C GLU A 175 -6.71 14.06 24.33
N PHE A 176 -6.40 13.12 23.45
CA PHE A 176 -6.51 13.31 22.00
C PHE A 176 -7.74 12.56 21.48
N GLU A 177 -8.71 13.31 20.99
CA GLU A 177 -9.93 12.80 20.36
C GLU A 177 -9.82 12.89 18.84
N TYR A 178 -10.17 11.84 18.11
CA TYR A 178 -10.19 11.84 16.63
C TYR A 178 -11.43 11.13 16.07
N ASN A 179 -11.80 11.47 14.83
CA ASN A 179 -13.15 11.22 14.30
C ASN A 179 -13.46 9.78 13.86
N LYS A 180 -12.47 8.96 13.48
CA LYS A 180 -12.68 7.59 12.97
C LYS A 180 -11.56 6.64 13.41
N SER A 181 -11.84 5.33 13.52
CA SER A 181 -10.80 4.28 13.63
C SER A 181 -10.26 3.84 12.27
N LYS A 182 -11.00 4.13 11.20
CA LYS A 182 -10.73 3.64 9.84
C LYS A 182 -10.70 4.80 8.86
N TYR A 183 -9.63 4.92 8.10
CA TYR A 183 -9.40 6.00 7.14
C TYR A 183 -9.02 5.45 5.78
N HIS A 184 -9.53 6.06 4.72
CA HIS A 184 -9.01 5.73 3.39
C HIS A 184 -7.63 6.38 3.18
N LEU A 185 -6.81 5.87 2.26
CA LEU A 185 -5.43 6.34 2.03
C LEU A 185 -5.29 7.84 1.68
N LYS A 186 -6.39 8.49 1.32
CA LYS A 186 -6.46 9.92 0.97
C LYS A 186 -7.35 10.73 1.92
N ASP A 187 -7.74 10.15 3.05
CA ASP A 187 -8.65 10.78 4.01
C ASP A 187 -7.91 11.84 4.84
N VAL A 188 -8.66 12.52 5.70
CA VAL A 188 -8.12 13.47 6.67
C VAL A 188 -8.47 12.99 8.07
N ILE A 189 -7.46 12.81 8.91
CA ILE A 189 -7.65 12.57 10.34
C ILE A 189 -7.99 13.93 10.96
N VAL A 190 -9.21 14.04 11.47
CA VAL A 190 -9.69 15.24 12.14
C VAL A 190 -9.80 14.93 13.62
N GLY A 191 -9.09 15.70 14.44
CA GLY A 191 -9.08 15.49 15.87
C GLY A 191 -8.91 16.78 16.66
N LYS A 192 -8.89 16.62 17.97
CA LYS A 192 -8.75 17.71 18.92
C LYS A 192 -8.00 17.20 20.16
N ILE A 193 -7.02 17.97 20.60
CA ILE A 193 -6.30 17.71 21.84
C ILE A 193 -6.93 18.57 22.93
N TYR A 194 -7.24 17.97 24.07
CA TYR A 194 -7.76 18.63 25.27
C TYR A 194 -6.74 18.54 26.39
N PHE A 195 -6.44 19.69 27.00
CA PHE A 195 -5.57 19.78 28.17
C PHE A 195 -6.46 19.84 29.42
N LEU A 196 -6.65 18.68 30.05
CA LEU A 196 -7.52 18.54 31.22
C LEU A 196 -6.79 18.94 32.50
N LEU A 197 -5.54 18.50 32.66
CA LEU A 197 -4.67 18.84 33.78
C LEU A 197 -3.25 19.04 33.28
N VAL A 198 -2.63 20.18 33.59
CA VAL A 198 -1.24 20.47 33.23
C VAL A 198 -0.55 21.13 34.43
N ARG A 199 0.08 20.32 35.29
CA ARG A 199 0.93 20.82 36.40
C ARG A 199 2.42 20.75 36.08
N ILE A 200 2.81 19.98 35.05
CA ILE A 200 4.18 19.87 34.56
C ILE A 200 4.34 20.71 33.29
N LYS A 201 5.50 21.33 33.11
CA LYS A 201 5.84 22.06 31.88
C LYS A 201 6.22 21.09 30.76
N ILE A 202 5.51 21.19 29.65
CA ILE A 202 5.72 20.37 28.46
C ILE A 202 6.74 21.07 27.56
N LYS A 203 7.81 20.36 27.21
CA LYS A 203 8.87 20.84 26.31
C LYS A 203 8.53 20.58 24.84
N HIS A 204 8.05 19.37 24.53
CA HIS A 204 7.74 18.94 23.16
C HIS A 204 6.47 18.09 23.14
N MET A 205 5.67 18.22 22.09
CA MET A 205 4.54 17.33 21.84
C MET A 205 4.33 17.16 20.34
N GLU A 206 4.16 15.90 19.93
CA GLU A 206 3.95 15.51 18.54
C GLU A 206 2.95 14.36 18.42
N ILE A 207 2.31 14.26 17.25
CA ILE A 207 1.55 13.09 16.83
C ILE A 207 2.25 12.48 15.62
N ASP A 208 2.62 11.20 15.76
CA ASP A 208 3.22 10.45 14.66
C ASP A 208 2.22 9.46 14.04
N ILE A 209 2.39 9.20 12.74
CA ILE A 209 1.82 8.02 12.08
C ILE A 209 2.94 7.00 11.95
N ILE A 210 2.84 5.91 12.71
CA ILE A 210 3.83 4.83 12.69
C ILE A 210 3.26 3.65 11.89
N LYS A 211 3.99 3.22 10.87
CA LYS A 211 3.79 1.95 10.17
C LYS A 211 4.61 0.87 10.88
N ARG A 212 3.95 -0.19 11.32
CA ARG A 212 4.62 -1.39 11.87
C ARG A 212 4.46 -2.54 10.91
N GLU A 213 5.56 -3.01 10.35
CA GLU A 213 5.66 -4.26 9.63
C GLU A 213 6.08 -5.36 10.60
N THR A 214 5.36 -6.47 10.60
CA THR A 214 5.68 -7.65 11.40
C THR A 214 5.76 -8.83 10.46
N THR A 215 6.91 -9.52 10.45
CA THR A 215 7.21 -10.57 9.49
C THR A 215 7.71 -11.80 10.22
N GLY A 216 7.27 -12.99 9.80
CA GLY A 216 7.71 -14.27 10.34
C GLY A 216 6.61 -15.05 11.05
N THR A 217 6.93 -16.29 11.41
CA THR A 217 6.01 -17.25 12.05
C THR A 217 6.70 -18.00 13.17
N GLY A 218 6.00 -18.18 14.30
CA GLY A 218 6.51 -18.95 15.43
C GLY A 218 7.58 -18.18 16.21
N PRO A 219 8.73 -18.80 16.55
CA PRO A 219 9.76 -18.15 17.39
C PRO A 219 10.57 -17.06 16.67
N SER A 220 10.49 -16.97 15.34
CA SER A 220 11.25 -16.00 14.53
C SER A 220 10.34 -14.90 13.97
N VAL A 221 9.87 -14.01 14.86
CA VAL A 221 9.08 -12.83 14.48
C VAL A 221 9.96 -11.59 14.52
N TYR A 222 9.95 -10.84 13.42
CA TYR A 222 10.68 -9.60 13.25
C TYR A 222 9.70 -8.43 13.19
N HIS A 223 10.08 -7.30 13.82
CA HIS A 223 9.26 -6.09 13.84
C HIS A 223 10.07 -4.92 13.29
N GLU A 224 9.51 -4.24 12.28
CA GLU A 224 10.05 -3.00 11.73
C GLU A 224 9.05 -1.88 11.98
N ASN A 225 9.52 -0.76 12.51
CA ASN A 225 8.71 0.44 12.69
C ASN A 225 9.26 1.56 11.80
N ASP A 226 8.39 2.15 11.02
CA ASP A 226 8.69 3.30 10.16
C ASP A 226 7.79 4.48 10.55
N THR A 227 8.39 5.64 10.79
CA THR A 227 7.66 6.86 11.16
C THR A 227 7.31 7.62 9.89
N ILE A 228 6.07 7.45 9.42
CA ILE A 228 5.62 7.97 8.11
C ILE A 228 5.39 9.48 8.16
N ALA A 229 4.84 9.96 9.27
CA ALA A 229 4.52 11.35 9.48
C ALA A 229 4.82 11.72 10.93
N LYS A 230 5.31 12.94 11.13
CA LYS A 230 5.52 13.56 12.42
C LYS A 230 4.84 14.93 12.39
N TYR A 231 3.90 15.16 13.29
CA TYR A 231 3.16 16.41 13.41
C TYR A 231 3.48 17.06 14.75
N GLU A 232 4.36 18.05 14.73
CA GLU A 232 4.76 18.82 15.90
C GLU A 232 3.68 19.86 16.24
N ILE A 233 3.21 19.84 17.47
CA ILE A 233 2.09 20.69 17.93
C ILE A 233 2.61 21.92 18.70
N MET A 234 3.79 21.77 19.31
CA MET A 234 4.38 22.69 20.27
C MET A 234 5.37 23.67 19.67
N ASP A 235 6.04 23.27 18.58
CA ASP A 235 7.12 24.07 18.04
C ASP A 235 6.63 25.00 16.92
N GLY A 236 6.78 26.29 17.16
CA GLY A 236 6.36 27.35 16.27
C GLY A 236 7.39 27.60 15.17
N ALA A 237 7.15 26.97 14.01
CA ALA A 237 7.69 27.22 12.66
C ALA A 237 9.00 26.52 12.25
N PRO A 238 9.02 26.07 10.98
CA PRO A 238 9.70 26.89 10.00
C PRO A 238 8.76 27.35 8.86
N VAL A 239 8.83 28.64 8.55
CA VAL A 239 8.30 29.20 7.30
C VAL A 239 9.37 29.04 6.22
N ARG A 240 9.19 28.08 5.28
CA ARG A 240 9.58 28.27 3.87
C ARG A 240 8.96 27.21 2.94
N GLY A 241 7.99 27.64 2.14
CA GLY A 241 7.74 27.04 0.81
C GLY A 241 6.43 26.27 0.59
N LYS A 242 5.49 26.94 -0.09
CA LYS A 242 4.28 26.46 -0.81
C LYS A 242 2.98 26.29 -0.01
N ALA A 243 2.18 27.34 -0.17
CA ALA A 243 0.80 27.53 0.22
C ALA A 243 -0.15 26.36 -0.09
N ARG A 244 -1.04 26.06 0.87
CA ARG A 244 -2.50 26.16 0.70
C ARG A 244 -3.22 26.20 2.06
N ALA A 245 -3.71 27.41 2.38
CA ALA A 245 -4.81 27.78 3.29
C ALA A 245 -4.81 27.26 4.75
N CYS A 246 -4.04 27.93 5.61
CA CYS A 246 -4.54 28.31 6.93
C CYS A 246 -5.37 29.59 6.75
N THR A 247 -6.70 29.51 6.85
CA THR A 247 -7.53 30.73 6.95
C THR A 247 -7.55 31.19 8.40
N VAL A 248 -6.71 32.18 8.69
CA VAL A 248 -6.84 33.04 9.88
C VAL A 248 -7.41 34.37 9.37
N GLY A 249 -8.61 34.75 9.82
CA GLY A 249 -9.21 36.07 9.55
C GLY A 249 -8.55 37.18 10.41
N PRO A 250 -8.76 38.46 10.08
CA PRO A 250 -7.69 39.46 10.13
C PRO A 250 -7.57 40.29 11.42
N LEU A 251 -6.32 40.67 11.69
CA LEU A 251 -5.78 41.90 12.30
C LEU A 251 -6.08 42.21 13.79
N ALA A 252 -5.04 42.04 14.60
CA ALA A 252 -4.69 42.94 15.71
C ALA A 252 -3.15 43.17 15.70
N PRO A 253 -2.65 44.37 16.03
CA PRO A 253 -1.28 44.78 15.78
C PRO A 253 -0.28 44.20 16.79
N GLU A 254 0.97 44.22 16.37
CA GLU A 254 2.18 43.64 16.97
C GLU A 254 2.30 43.76 18.49
N ALA A 255 2.57 42.62 19.13
CA ALA A 255 3.07 42.53 20.50
C ALA A 255 4.44 41.80 20.49
N PRO A 256 5.37 42.12 21.41
CA PRO A 256 6.78 41.83 21.25
C PRO A 256 7.12 40.34 21.37
N LEU A 257 8.16 39.94 20.65
CA LEU A 257 8.80 38.62 20.69
C LEU A 257 9.47 38.37 22.05
N LEU A 258 8.71 37.89 23.03
CA LEU A 258 9.23 37.33 24.27
C LEU A 258 8.63 35.94 24.47
N ASN A 259 9.48 34.91 24.37
CA ASN A 259 9.24 33.51 24.72
C ASN A 259 7.78 33.04 24.65
N ARG A 260 7.31 32.66 23.46
CA ARG A 260 6.05 31.90 23.30
C ARG A 260 6.22 30.44 23.73
N LEU A 261 6.58 30.21 24.99
CA LEU A 261 6.06 29.04 25.70
C LEU A 261 4.59 29.38 25.98
N ARG A 262 3.68 28.92 25.10
CA ARG A 262 2.27 28.89 25.47
C ARG A 262 2.16 28.04 26.73
N LEU A 263 1.91 28.68 27.86
CA LEU A 263 1.43 28.01 29.06
C LEU A 263 0.05 27.48 28.69
N PHE A 264 -0.08 26.18 28.36
CA PHE A 264 -1.41 25.61 28.11
C PHE A 264 -2.26 25.80 29.34
N ILE A 265 -3.32 26.56 29.20
CA ILE A 265 -4.28 26.76 30.27
C ILE A 265 -5.18 25.53 30.28
N ALA A 266 -5.44 24.96 31.45
CA ALA A 266 -6.41 23.87 31.58
C ALA A 266 -7.75 24.30 30.96
N GLY A 267 -8.30 23.47 30.06
CA GLY A 267 -9.48 23.79 29.25
C GLY A 267 -9.19 24.33 27.85
N GLU A 268 -7.93 24.62 27.51
CA GLU A 268 -7.54 24.87 26.13
C GLU A 268 -7.64 23.61 25.28
N SER A 269 -7.86 23.81 23.98
CA SER A 269 -7.92 22.70 23.05
C SER A 269 -7.34 23.09 21.69
N ILE A 270 -6.61 22.15 21.08
CA ILE A 270 -5.92 22.38 19.80
C ILE A 270 -6.58 21.51 18.74
N PRO A 271 -7.14 22.08 17.66
CA PRO A 271 -7.65 21.31 16.55
C PRO A 271 -6.50 20.72 15.72
N ILE A 272 -6.63 19.45 15.35
CA ILE A 272 -5.66 18.69 14.56
C ILE A 272 -6.29 18.27 13.24
N ARG A 273 -5.55 18.45 12.14
CA ARG A 273 -5.93 17.97 10.80
C ARG A 273 -4.70 17.38 10.11
N LEU A 274 -4.70 16.06 9.93
CA LEU A 274 -3.62 15.33 9.26
C LEU A 274 -4.11 14.82 7.90
N PHE A 275 -3.53 15.30 6.81
CA PHE A 275 -3.89 14.89 5.45
C PHE A 275 -3.10 13.65 5.03
N LEU A 276 -3.79 12.52 4.83
CA LEU A 276 -3.12 11.25 4.49
C LEU A 276 -2.63 11.20 3.05
N ALA A 277 -3.25 11.95 2.13
CA ALA A 277 -2.96 11.93 0.70
C ALA A 277 -1.51 12.34 0.33
N GLY A 278 -0.79 13.01 1.24
CA GLY A 278 0.60 13.43 1.02
C GLY A 278 1.65 12.36 1.37
N TYR A 279 1.23 11.25 1.98
CA TYR A 279 2.13 10.20 2.46
C TYR A 279 2.04 8.94 1.61
N ASP A 280 3.14 8.19 1.56
CA ASP A 280 3.22 6.91 0.84
C ASP A 280 2.66 5.78 1.72
N LEU A 281 1.32 5.68 1.75
CA LEU A 281 0.58 4.76 2.60
C LEU A 281 0.05 3.55 1.80
N THR A 282 0.07 2.39 2.44
CA THR A 282 -0.60 1.17 1.98
C THR A 282 -1.79 0.85 2.89
N PRO A 283 -2.76 0.05 2.45
CA PRO A 283 -3.81 -0.46 3.33
C PRO A 283 -3.22 -1.24 4.50
N THR A 284 -3.98 -1.33 5.59
CA THR A 284 -3.67 -2.23 6.69
C THR A 284 -3.80 -3.68 6.21
N MET A 285 -2.73 -4.44 6.35
CA MET A 285 -2.64 -5.85 5.98
C MET A 285 -2.56 -6.68 7.26
N ARG A 286 -3.56 -7.53 7.51
CA ARG A 286 -3.63 -8.36 8.72
C ARG A 286 -3.37 -9.81 8.37
N ASP A 287 -2.33 -10.38 8.98
CA ASP A 287 -1.97 -11.80 8.94
C ASP A 287 -2.01 -12.41 7.54
N ILE A 288 -1.39 -11.71 6.57
CA ILE A 288 -1.38 -12.09 5.16
C ILE A 288 -0.71 -13.45 5.01
N ASN A 289 -1.50 -14.44 4.62
CA ASN A 289 -1.13 -15.85 4.57
C ASN A 289 -0.41 -16.34 5.85
N LYS A 290 -0.72 -15.75 7.02
CA LYS A 290 -0.02 -15.95 8.30
C LYS A 290 1.50 -15.66 8.25
N LYS A 291 2.00 -14.89 7.28
CA LYS A 291 3.44 -14.61 7.11
C LYS A 291 3.84 -13.22 7.57
N PHE A 292 2.99 -12.23 7.33
CA PHE A 292 3.29 -10.86 7.73
C PHE A 292 2.04 -10.02 7.97
N SER A 293 2.23 -8.90 8.66
CA SER A 293 1.22 -7.89 8.95
C SER A 293 1.80 -6.49 8.74
N VAL A 294 1.00 -5.56 8.23
CA VAL A 294 1.31 -4.13 8.11
C VAL A 294 0.22 -3.34 8.81
N ARG A 295 0.54 -2.73 9.94
CA ARG A 295 -0.41 -2.01 10.81
C ARG A 295 0.02 -0.56 10.97
N TYR A 296 -0.96 0.32 11.19
CA TYR A 296 -0.74 1.75 11.34
C TYR A 296 -1.21 2.22 12.71
N TYR A 297 -0.44 3.08 13.34
CA TYR A 297 -0.70 3.59 14.69
C TYR A 297 -0.61 5.11 14.69
N LEU A 298 -1.54 5.74 15.39
CA LEU A 298 -1.36 7.10 15.87
C LEU A 298 -0.58 7.02 17.18
N ASN A 299 0.54 7.71 17.23
CA ASN A 299 1.44 7.75 18.37
C ASN A 299 1.48 9.19 18.90
N LEU A 300 0.83 9.44 20.03
CA LEU A 300 0.94 10.72 20.72
C LEU A 300 2.17 10.67 21.61
N VAL A 301 3.11 11.60 21.41
CA VAL A 301 4.36 11.71 22.16
C VAL A 301 4.42 13.05 22.87
N LEU A 302 4.79 13.01 24.15
CA LEU A 302 5.05 14.18 24.98
C LEU A 302 6.41 14.07 25.64
N ILE A 303 7.13 15.18 25.70
CA ILE A 303 8.40 15.32 26.41
C ILE A 303 8.30 16.52 27.33
N ASP A 304 8.66 16.36 28.60
CA ASP A 304 8.68 17.46 29.57
C ASP A 304 10.06 18.15 29.66
N GLU A 305 10.18 19.19 30.48
CA GLU A 305 11.45 19.90 30.70
C GLU A 305 12.53 19.04 31.37
N GLU A 306 12.16 17.90 31.98
CA GLU A 306 13.08 16.94 32.60
C GLU A 306 13.49 15.81 31.63
N GLU A 307 13.19 15.95 30.33
CA GLU A 307 13.44 14.95 29.27
C GLU A 307 12.69 13.61 29.48
N ARG A 308 11.66 13.58 30.32
CA ARG A 308 10.82 12.38 30.47
C ARG A 308 9.86 12.28 29.29
N ARG A 309 9.77 11.08 28.72
CA ARG A 309 8.96 10.80 27.53
C ARG A 309 7.71 10.02 27.91
N TYR A 310 6.56 10.56 27.55
CA TYR A 310 5.26 9.91 27.67
C TYR A 310 4.72 9.63 26.28
N PHE A 311 4.20 8.43 26.06
CA PHE A 311 3.63 8.08 24.77
C PHE A 311 2.42 7.18 24.92
N LYS A 312 1.47 7.34 24.00
CA LYS A 312 0.33 6.45 23.85
C LYS A 312 0.14 6.15 22.38
N GLN A 313 -0.10 4.88 22.07
CA GLN A 313 -0.33 4.40 20.72
C GLN A 313 -1.71 3.80 20.60
N GLN A 314 -2.42 4.16 19.53
CA GLN A 314 -3.70 3.56 19.17
C GLN A 314 -3.69 3.18 17.70
N GLU A 315 -4.14 1.97 17.40
CA GLU A 315 -4.19 1.49 16.02
C GLU A 315 -5.27 2.21 15.21
N ILE A 316 -4.93 2.56 13.98
CA ILE A 316 -5.88 2.98 12.94
C ILE A 316 -5.83 1.99 11.77
N THR A 317 -6.99 1.74 11.16
CA THR A 317 -7.07 0.89 9.97
C THR A 317 -7.09 1.76 8.72
N LEU A 318 -6.09 1.58 7.86
CA LEU A 318 -6.04 2.22 6.56
C LEU A 318 -6.64 1.30 5.49
N TRP A 319 -7.41 1.87 4.56
CA TRP A 319 -8.05 1.09 3.49
C TRP A 319 -8.04 1.85 2.16
N ARG A 320 -8.11 1.10 1.06
CA ARG A 320 -8.14 1.68 -0.29
C ARG A 320 -9.58 1.86 -0.74
N LYS A 321 -10.01 3.10 -0.88
CA LYS A 321 -11.31 3.43 -1.48
C LYS A 321 -11.24 3.20 -2.99
N GLY A 322 -12.21 2.47 -3.52
CA GLY A 322 -12.39 2.35 -4.97
C GLY A 322 -12.66 3.71 -5.58
N ASP A 323 -12.11 3.97 -6.77
CA ASP A 323 -12.58 5.09 -7.59
C ASP A 323 -14.05 4.81 -7.87
N VAL A 324 -14.95 5.63 -7.34
CA VAL A 324 -16.35 5.61 -7.77
C VAL A 324 -16.34 6.09 -9.21
N VAL A 325 -16.14 5.16 -10.15
CA VAL A 325 -16.65 5.35 -11.50
C VAL A 325 -18.13 5.54 -11.26
N ARG A 326 -18.65 6.75 -11.48
CA ARG A 326 -20.07 6.96 -11.74
C ARG A 326 -20.40 6.15 -12.99
N LYS A 327 -20.49 4.82 -12.87
CA LYS A 327 -21.33 4.03 -13.75
C LYS A 327 -22.70 4.61 -13.48
N SER A 328 -23.25 5.29 -14.48
CA SER A 328 -24.65 5.63 -14.52
C SER A 328 -25.43 4.44 -13.99
N MET A 329 -26.03 4.60 -12.81
CA MET A 329 -26.96 3.60 -12.33
C MET A 329 -28.04 3.52 -13.40
N SER A 330 -28.08 2.39 -14.10
CA SER A 330 -29.21 2.01 -14.92
C SER A 330 -30.45 2.15 -14.04
N HIS A 331 -31.36 3.04 -14.46
CA HIS A 331 -32.65 3.36 -13.85
C HIS A 331 -33.60 2.15 -13.65
N GLN A 332 -33.13 0.92 -13.81
CA GLN A 332 -33.93 -0.31 -13.74
C GLN A 332 -33.96 -0.95 -12.35
N ALA A 333 -33.03 -0.62 -11.44
CA ALA A 333 -33.03 -1.22 -10.10
C ALA A 333 -33.97 -0.53 -9.08
N VAL A 334 -34.43 0.70 -9.36
CA VAL A 334 -35.35 1.44 -8.47
C VAL A 334 -36.83 1.19 -8.83
N VAL A 335 -37.12 0.76 -10.07
CA VAL A 335 -38.50 0.49 -10.51
C VAL A 335 -38.97 -0.92 -10.08
N ALA A 336 -38.05 -1.83 -9.78
CA ALA A 336 -38.39 -3.19 -9.35
C ALA A 336 -38.81 -3.28 -7.87
N SER A 337 -38.44 -2.32 -7.03
CA SER A 337 -38.82 -2.29 -5.60
C SER A 337 -40.15 -1.59 -5.31
N GLN A 338 -40.77 -0.93 -6.30
CA GLN A 338 -42.06 -0.23 -6.12
C GLN A 338 -43.29 -1.03 -6.63
N ARG A 339 -43.11 -2.28 -7.06
CA ARG A 339 -44.22 -3.14 -7.54
C ARG A 339 -44.68 -4.22 -6.55
N PHE A 340 -44.10 -4.31 -5.36
CA PHE A 340 -44.43 -5.36 -4.38
C PHE A 340 -45.13 -4.87 -3.09
N GLU A 341 -45.46 -3.58 -2.97
CA GLU A 341 -46.22 -3.02 -1.84
C GLU A 341 -47.68 -2.69 -2.19
N GLY A 342 -48.23 -3.25 -3.28
CA GLY A 342 -49.57 -2.91 -3.79
C GLY A 342 -50.58 -4.06 -3.83
N SER A 343 -50.44 -5.11 -3.02
CA SER A 343 -51.40 -6.22 -2.99
C SER A 343 -51.58 -6.80 -1.59
N ALA A 344 -52.04 -5.97 -0.67
CA ALA A 344 -52.62 -6.41 0.61
C ALA A 344 -53.63 -5.35 1.07
N ALA A 345 -54.83 -5.37 0.48
CA ALA A 345 -56.07 -4.86 1.04
C ALA A 345 -57.24 -5.50 0.29
#